data_AF-A0A7J9DU08-F1
#
_entry.id   AF-A0A7J9DU08-F1
#
_cell.length_a   1.000
_cell.length_b   1.000
_cell.length_c   1.000
_cell.angle_alpha   90.00
_cell.angle_beta   90.00
_cell.angle_gamma   90.00
#
_symmetry.space_group_name_H-M   'P 1'
#
loop_
_entity.id
_entity.type
_entity.pdbx_description
1 polymer ?
#
loop_
_entity_poly.entity_id
_entity_poly.type
_entity_poly.pdbx_seq_one_letter_code
_entity_poly.pdbx_strand_id
1 'polypeptide(L)'
;MILELGPYIKELTKTGGAIKEFVNPKYKDASKTSFKSSTRLECMMQDYPKTLPPSARVGFTVMDTWLAYAPVKNNPEDAAKVPKGNPYHSATSGEMAIYCANSLILKKAGVQVQDPVQQVFNGQEVEVWPRVTWKPKWGITFAEIKSKVSGSCSISQRSTMALKGRDIFLENLTLDGALIINSTDGAEVKVGGSIKNKGWLIERVDYKDTAFPEELRIRGFRMEKKEQLEETYSQPGKYALKP
;
A
#
# COMPACT_ATOMS: atom_id res chain seq x y z
N MET A 1 -6.11 -1.49 16.35
CA MET A 1 -6.17 -1.18 17.80
C MET A 1 -4.80 -1.40 18.39
N ILE A 2 -4.35 -0.51 19.27
CA ILE A 2 -3.11 -0.66 20.04
C ILE A 2 -3.53 -0.75 21.49
N LEU A 3 -3.11 -1.81 22.19
CA LEU A 3 -3.61 -2.14 23.53
C LEU A 3 -2.43 -2.29 24.50
N GLU A 4 -2.57 -1.75 25.71
CA GLU A 4 -1.63 -2.03 26.79
C GLU A 4 -1.88 -3.45 27.32
N LEU A 5 -0.84 -4.29 27.31
CA LEU A 5 -0.99 -5.73 27.52
C LEU A 5 -1.55 -6.09 28.90
N GLY A 6 -1.12 -5.40 29.97
CA GLY A 6 -1.57 -5.67 31.34
C GLY A 6 -3.07 -5.48 31.55
N PRO A 7 -3.61 -4.27 31.30
CA PRO A 7 -5.06 -4.02 31.34
C PRO A 7 -5.86 -4.91 30.39
N TYR A 8 -5.31 -5.21 29.20
CA TYR A 8 -5.93 -6.12 28.24
C TYR A 8 -6.13 -7.53 28.78
N ILE A 9 -5.07 -8.14 29.32
CA ILE A 9 -5.14 -9.49 29.91
C ILE A 9 -6.10 -9.51 31.09
N LYS A 10 -6.07 -8.51 31.97
CA LYS A 10 -6.97 -8.43 33.13
C LYS A 10 -8.44 -8.46 32.71
N GLU A 11 -8.80 -7.65 31.71
CA GLU A 11 -10.17 -7.60 31.22
C GLU A 11 -10.54 -8.87 30.47
N LEU A 12 -9.61 -9.42 29.66
CA LEU A 12 -9.80 -10.69 28.95
C LEU A 12 -10.07 -11.86 29.91
N THR A 13 -9.30 -11.98 30.99
CA THR A 13 -9.51 -13.01 32.02
C THR A 13 -10.85 -12.83 32.73
N LYS A 14 -11.24 -11.59 33.03
CA LYS A 14 -12.51 -11.28 33.68
C LYS A 14 -13.72 -11.61 32.81
N THR A 15 -13.68 -11.31 31.51
CA THR A 15 -14.82 -11.52 30.60
C THR A 15 -14.79 -12.87 29.88
N GLY A 16 -13.70 -13.63 29.99
CA GLY A 16 -13.47 -14.81 29.15
C GLY A 16 -13.38 -14.49 27.66
N GLY A 17 -13.14 -13.22 27.31
CA GLY A 17 -13.15 -12.74 25.92
C GLY A 17 -14.52 -12.40 25.36
N ALA A 18 -15.59 -12.45 26.17
CA ALA A 18 -16.92 -12.07 25.72
C ALA A 18 -17.00 -10.56 25.42
N ILE A 19 -17.54 -10.23 24.24
CA ILE A 19 -17.83 -8.88 23.78
C ILE A 19 -19.32 -8.78 23.49
N LYS A 20 -19.92 -7.61 23.73
CA LYS A 20 -21.34 -7.38 23.47
C LYS A 20 -21.70 -7.70 22.02
N GLU A 21 -22.73 -8.51 21.85
CA GLU A 21 -23.21 -8.95 20.55
C GLU A 21 -24.24 -7.97 19.97
N PHE A 22 -24.38 -8.03 18.65
CA PHE A 22 -25.41 -7.34 17.88
C PHE A 22 -25.83 -8.21 16.69
N VAL A 23 -26.86 -7.77 15.95
CA VAL A 23 -27.33 -8.42 14.72
C VAL A 23 -27.52 -7.35 13.65
N ASN A 24 -27.11 -7.63 12.40
CA ASN A 24 -27.22 -6.71 11.27
C ASN A 24 -27.89 -7.38 10.06
N PRO A 25 -29.21 -7.63 10.13
CA PRO A 25 -29.92 -8.35 9.08
C PRO A 25 -29.93 -7.59 7.75
N LYS A 26 -29.67 -8.30 6.65
CA LYS A 26 -29.85 -7.78 5.29
C LYS A 26 -31.23 -8.20 4.79
N TYR A 27 -32.08 -7.21 4.50
CA TYR A 27 -33.45 -7.43 4.03
C TYR A 27 -33.52 -7.40 2.51
N LYS A 28 -34.50 -8.12 1.93
CA LYS A 28 -34.73 -8.12 0.47
C LYS A 28 -35.15 -6.74 -0.05
N ASP A 29 -35.92 -6.04 0.75
CA ASP A 29 -36.53 -4.76 0.43
C ASP A 29 -36.78 -3.94 1.71
N ALA A 30 -37.36 -2.75 1.52
CA ALA A 30 -37.64 -1.80 2.60
C ALA A 30 -38.72 -2.27 3.60
N SER A 31 -39.50 -3.31 3.29
CA SER A 31 -40.53 -3.84 4.22
C SER A 31 -39.92 -4.53 5.44
N LYS A 32 -38.67 -5.00 5.31
CA LYS A 32 -37.93 -5.71 6.36
C LYS A 32 -38.63 -6.96 6.91
N THR A 33 -39.49 -7.59 6.11
CA THR A 33 -40.25 -8.80 6.50
C THR A 33 -39.54 -10.11 6.15
N SER A 34 -38.58 -10.08 5.22
CA SER A 34 -37.81 -11.25 4.81
C SER A 34 -36.33 -10.93 4.60
N PHE A 35 -35.47 -11.86 5.01
CA PHE A 35 -34.04 -11.71 4.85
C PHE A 35 -33.61 -12.00 3.40
N LYS A 36 -32.65 -11.22 2.91
CA LYS A 36 -31.95 -11.43 1.63
C LYS A 36 -30.93 -12.57 1.74
N SER A 37 -30.37 -12.77 2.93
CA SER A 37 -29.45 -13.85 3.27
C SER A 37 -29.57 -14.16 4.76
N SER A 38 -29.19 -15.37 5.18
CA SER A 38 -29.21 -15.77 6.59
C SER A 38 -28.45 -14.78 7.47
N THR A 39 -29.04 -14.44 8.63
CA THR A 39 -28.44 -13.53 9.61
C THR A 39 -27.87 -14.32 10.79
N ARG A 40 -26.90 -13.74 11.49
CA ARG A 40 -26.26 -14.32 12.69
C ARG A 40 -25.95 -13.23 13.69
N LEU A 41 -25.69 -13.62 14.93
CA LEU A 41 -25.07 -12.75 15.93
C LEU A 41 -23.64 -12.41 15.48
N GLU A 42 -23.26 -11.17 15.71
CA GLU A 42 -21.94 -10.62 15.41
C GLU A 42 -21.44 -9.87 16.65
N CYS A 43 -20.12 -9.77 16.82
CA CYS A 43 -19.50 -8.87 17.79
C CYS A 43 -18.36 -8.11 17.10
N MET A 44 -17.99 -6.95 17.64
CA MET A 44 -16.94 -6.13 17.06
C MET A 44 -15.72 -6.10 17.97
N MET A 45 -14.53 -6.43 17.45
CA MET A 45 -13.30 -6.37 18.25
C MET A 45 -13.06 -4.98 18.87
N GLN A 46 -13.49 -3.91 18.19
CA GLN A 46 -13.37 -2.54 18.67
C GLN A 46 -14.41 -2.13 19.71
N ASP A 47 -15.34 -3.02 20.09
CA ASP A 47 -16.23 -2.80 21.22
C ASP A 47 -15.57 -3.16 22.56
N TYR A 48 -14.35 -3.70 22.54
CA TYR A 48 -13.52 -3.90 23.74
C TYR A 48 -13.50 -2.73 24.73
N PRO A 49 -13.37 -1.45 24.31
CA PRO A 49 -13.39 -0.34 25.26
C PRO A 49 -14.67 -0.22 26.09
N LYS A 50 -15.80 -0.79 25.61
CA LYS A 50 -17.08 -0.81 26.33
C LYS A 50 -17.08 -1.79 27.51
N THR A 51 -16.14 -2.73 27.57
CA THR A 51 -16.01 -3.67 28.71
C THR A 51 -15.14 -3.09 29.83
N LEU A 52 -14.39 -2.02 29.55
CA LEU A 52 -13.46 -1.42 30.51
C LEU A 52 -14.16 -0.63 31.61
N PRO A 53 -13.55 -0.54 32.82
CA PRO A 53 -14.09 0.31 33.87
C PRO A 53 -14.04 1.79 33.46
N PRO A 54 -14.90 2.66 34.04
CA PRO A 54 -14.89 4.10 33.75
C PRO A 54 -13.55 4.81 34.00
N SER A 55 -12.67 4.22 34.82
CA SER A 55 -11.33 4.73 35.11
C SER A 55 -10.29 4.38 34.03
N ALA A 56 -10.64 3.57 33.02
CA ALA A 56 -9.72 3.19 31.96
C ALA A 56 -9.42 4.36 31.01
N ARG A 57 -8.15 4.48 30.62
CA ARG A 57 -7.71 5.52 29.68
C ARG A 57 -7.86 4.99 28.25
N VAL A 58 -8.87 5.48 27.55
CA VAL A 58 -9.13 5.17 26.14
C VAL A 58 -8.97 6.44 25.32
N GLY A 59 -8.24 6.37 24.22
CA GLY A 59 -7.98 7.53 23.36
C GLY A 59 -7.91 7.16 21.88
N PHE A 60 -7.80 8.18 21.04
CA PHE A 60 -7.74 8.04 19.58
C PHE A 60 -6.52 8.78 19.06
N THR A 61 -5.78 8.13 18.15
CA THR A 61 -4.71 8.77 17.39
C THR A 61 -5.21 9.00 15.98
N VAL A 62 -5.23 10.27 15.55
CA VAL A 62 -5.58 10.64 14.18
C VAL A 62 -4.31 10.63 13.33
N MET A 63 -4.37 9.99 12.17
CA MET A 63 -3.27 9.89 11.23
C MET A 63 -3.75 10.28 9.83
N ASP A 64 -2.84 10.79 9.01
CA ASP A 64 -3.15 11.08 7.61
C ASP A 64 -3.51 9.81 6.84
N THR A 65 -4.57 9.88 6.05
CA THR A 65 -5.11 8.75 5.28
C THR A 65 -4.08 8.11 4.35
N TRP A 66 -3.22 8.91 3.71
CA TRP A 66 -2.21 8.44 2.76
C TRP A 66 -1.20 7.47 3.37
N LEU A 67 -1.00 7.53 4.68
CA LEU A 67 -0.08 6.67 5.42
C LEU A 67 -0.81 5.53 6.16
N ALA A 68 -2.02 5.78 6.65
CA ALA A 68 -2.64 4.94 7.67
C ALA A 68 -3.83 4.09 7.18
N TYR A 69 -4.45 4.39 6.03
CA TYR A 69 -5.72 3.77 5.66
C TYR A 69 -5.89 3.53 4.16
N ALA A 70 -5.65 2.29 3.74
CA ALA A 70 -5.80 1.84 2.35
C ALA A 70 -6.45 0.43 2.26
N PRO A 71 -7.68 0.24 2.74
CA PRO A 71 -8.32 -1.07 2.70
C PRO A 71 -8.73 -1.46 1.27
N VAL A 72 -8.69 -2.77 1.00
CA VAL A 72 -9.23 -3.39 -0.21
C VAL A 72 -10.43 -4.23 0.19
N LYS A 73 -11.63 -3.69 0.00
CA LYS A 73 -12.90 -4.30 0.45
C LYS A 73 -14.03 -4.27 -0.58
N ASN A 74 -13.93 -3.40 -1.59
CA ASN A 74 -14.91 -3.28 -2.66
C ASN A 74 -14.41 -4.03 -3.90
N ASN A 75 -15.32 -4.79 -4.53
CA ASN A 75 -15.09 -5.33 -5.88
C ASN A 75 -15.10 -4.17 -6.92
N PRO A 76 -14.64 -4.41 -8.16
CA PRO A 76 -14.60 -3.38 -9.20
C PRO A 76 -15.96 -2.73 -9.51
N GLU A 77 -17.04 -3.51 -9.51
CA GLU A 77 -18.37 -3.01 -9.85
C GLU A 77 -18.92 -2.04 -8.80
N ASP A 78 -18.78 -2.37 -7.52
CA ASP A 78 -19.22 -1.53 -6.42
C ASP A 78 -18.31 -0.32 -6.26
N ALA A 79 -17.00 -0.49 -6.50
CA ALA A 79 -16.05 0.62 -6.50
C ALA A 79 -16.37 1.64 -7.60
N ALA A 80 -16.75 1.21 -8.80
CA ALA A 80 -17.13 2.12 -9.90
C ALA A 80 -18.36 2.99 -9.57
N LYS A 81 -19.21 2.57 -8.62
CA LYS A 81 -20.40 3.30 -8.18
C LYS A 81 -20.11 4.30 -7.05
N VAL A 82 -18.90 4.30 -6.50
CA VAL A 82 -18.51 5.24 -5.44
C VAL A 82 -18.45 6.67 -6.02
N PRO A 83 -19.14 7.65 -5.42
CA PRO A 83 -19.13 9.02 -5.91
C PRO A 83 -17.72 9.61 -5.97
N LYS A 84 -17.46 10.45 -6.98
CA LYS A 84 -16.17 11.14 -7.14
C LYS A 84 -15.80 11.90 -5.86
N GLY A 85 -14.55 11.80 -5.45
CA GLY A 85 -14.02 12.39 -4.21
C GLY A 85 -14.10 11.48 -2.98
N ASN A 86 -14.88 10.40 -3.04
CA ASN A 86 -14.88 9.38 -1.98
C ASN A 86 -13.85 8.28 -2.28
N PRO A 87 -13.27 7.65 -1.24
CA PRO A 87 -12.28 6.60 -1.43
C PRO A 87 -12.94 5.30 -1.94
N TYR A 88 -12.42 4.79 -3.05
CA TYR A 88 -12.94 3.59 -3.71
C TYR A 88 -12.79 2.30 -2.90
N HIS A 89 -11.71 2.17 -2.12
CA HIS A 89 -11.38 0.99 -1.31
C HIS A 89 -11.41 -0.35 -2.08
N SER A 90 -10.92 -0.31 -3.31
CA SER A 90 -10.74 -1.44 -4.22
C SER A 90 -9.27 -1.87 -4.32
N ALA A 91 -9.00 -2.98 -5.02
CA ALA A 91 -7.64 -3.41 -5.31
C ALA A 91 -6.84 -2.36 -6.08
N THR A 92 -7.47 -1.66 -7.04
CA THR A 92 -6.88 -0.53 -7.75
C THR A 92 -6.41 0.55 -6.78
N SER A 93 -7.32 1.06 -5.93
CA SER A 93 -6.99 2.15 -5.00
C SER A 93 -5.99 1.74 -3.91
N GLY A 94 -6.02 0.47 -3.49
CA GLY A 94 -5.07 -0.07 -2.52
C GLY A 94 -3.65 -0.10 -3.08
N GLU A 95 -3.48 -0.53 -4.33
CA GLU A 95 -2.16 -0.51 -4.99
C GLU A 95 -1.65 0.93 -5.20
N MET A 96 -2.51 1.85 -5.65
CA MET A 96 -2.13 3.26 -5.81
C MET A 96 -1.75 3.94 -4.50
N ALA A 97 -2.39 3.58 -3.38
CA ALA A 97 -2.04 4.10 -2.07
C ALA A 97 -0.60 3.76 -1.66
N ILE A 98 -0.10 2.56 -2.01
CA ILE A 98 1.30 2.18 -1.76
C ILE A 98 2.27 3.04 -2.58
N TYR A 99 1.99 3.23 -3.87
CA TYR A 99 2.82 4.09 -4.73
C TYR A 99 2.82 5.54 -4.24
N CYS A 100 1.67 6.06 -3.83
CA CYS A 100 1.53 7.37 -3.21
C CYS A 100 2.36 7.48 -1.93
N ALA A 101 2.17 6.56 -0.97
CA ALA A 101 2.88 6.60 0.31
C ALA A 101 4.40 6.56 0.13
N ASN A 102 4.90 5.66 -0.70
CA ASN A 102 6.34 5.53 -0.95
C ASN A 102 6.91 6.78 -1.64
N SER A 103 6.18 7.35 -2.59
CA SER A 103 6.56 8.58 -3.27
C SER A 103 6.59 9.78 -2.33
N LEU A 104 5.59 9.93 -1.46
CA LEU A 104 5.52 11.00 -0.46
C LEU A 104 6.63 10.87 0.59
N ILE A 105 6.95 9.65 1.02
CA ILE A 105 8.07 9.38 1.94
C ILE A 105 9.40 9.78 1.29
N LEU A 106 9.62 9.43 0.02
CA LEU A 106 10.84 9.83 -0.71
C LEU A 106 10.90 11.34 -0.95
N LYS A 107 9.78 12.00 -1.27
CA LYS A 107 9.70 13.48 -1.32
C LYS A 107 10.15 14.10 0.01
N LYS A 108 9.62 13.60 1.14
CA LYS A 108 10.05 14.04 2.50
C LYS A 108 11.52 13.72 2.78
N ALA A 109 12.07 12.66 2.18
CA ALA A 109 13.49 12.31 2.27
C ALA A 109 14.39 13.18 1.37
N GLY A 110 13.85 14.11 0.59
CA GLY A 110 14.59 15.03 -0.27
C GLY A 110 14.76 14.57 -1.72
N VAL A 111 14.07 13.50 -2.14
CA VAL A 111 14.04 13.07 -3.54
C VAL A 111 13.04 13.92 -4.33
N GLN A 112 13.43 14.37 -5.52
CA GLN A 112 12.53 15.02 -6.46
C GLN A 112 11.68 13.97 -7.19
N VAL A 113 10.50 13.65 -6.64
CA VAL A 113 9.56 12.72 -7.27
C VAL A 113 8.52 13.53 -8.05
N GLN A 114 8.31 13.23 -9.33
CA GLN A 114 7.28 13.90 -10.13
C GLN A 114 5.86 13.57 -9.63
N ASP A 115 4.93 14.49 -9.90
CA ASP A 115 3.54 14.40 -9.46
C ASP A 115 2.76 13.27 -10.16
N PRO A 116 1.70 12.75 -9.53
CA PRO A 116 0.88 11.71 -10.13
C PRO A 116 0.09 12.21 -11.35
N VAL A 117 -0.40 11.27 -12.15
CA VAL A 117 -1.35 11.55 -13.23
C VAL A 117 -2.67 10.84 -12.96
N GLN A 118 -3.78 11.46 -13.36
CA GLN A 118 -5.10 10.84 -13.25
C GLN A 118 -5.27 9.77 -14.32
N GLN A 119 -5.74 8.59 -13.91
CA GLN A 119 -6.14 7.52 -14.82
C GLN A 119 -7.43 6.85 -14.36
N VAL A 120 -8.12 6.20 -15.31
CA VAL A 120 -9.32 5.43 -15.03
C VAL A 120 -9.06 3.94 -15.21
N PHE A 121 -9.39 3.15 -14.19
CA PHE A 121 -9.39 1.68 -14.22
C PHE A 121 -10.72 1.13 -13.71
N ASN A 122 -11.37 0.26 -14.48
CA ASN A 122 -12.70 -0.28 -14.11
C ASN A 122 -13.68 0.81 -13.64
N GLY A 123 -13.70 1.97 -14.30
CA GLY A 123 -14.59 3.10 -13.94
C GLY A 123 -14.17 3.93 -12.72
N GLN A 124 -13.01 3.65 -12.12
CA GLN A 124 -12.48 4.37 -10.96
C GLN A 124 -11.41 5.37 -11.39
N GLU A 125 -11.59 6.66 -11.10
CA GLU A 125 -10.61 7.72 -11.38
C GLU A 125 -9.59 7.81 -10.23
N VAL A 126 -8.33 7.46 -10.48
CA VAL A 126 -7.29 7.38 -9.45
C VAL A 126 -6.01 8.11 -9.85
N GLU A 127 -5.28 8.57 -8.84
CA GLU A 127 -3.93 9.12 -9.00
C GLU A 127 -2.90 8.00 -9.15
N VAL A 128 -2.19 8.00 -10.28
CA VAL A 128 -1.10 7.08 -10.56
C VAL A 128 0.24 7.79 -10.33
N TRP A 129 0.81 7.52 -9.16
CA TRP A 129 2.15 7.94 -8.76
C TRP A 129 3.24 7.10 -9.46
N PRO A 130 4.50 7.54 -9.46
CA PRO A 130 5.64 6.68 -9.80
C PRO A 130 5.57 5.36 -9.03
N ARG A 131 5.83 4.24 -9.71
CA ARG A 131 5.64 2.90 -9.13
C ARG A 131 6.86 2.51 -8.32
N VAL A 132 7.02 3.16 -7.17
CA VAL A 132 8.12 2.93 -6.26
C VAL A 132 7.67 1.97 -5.16
N THR A 133 8.43 0.89 -4.98
CA THR A 133 8.23 -0.09 -3.92
C THR A 133 9.56 -0.58 -3.36
N TRP A 134 9.56 -1.07 -2.13
CA TRP A 134 10.71 -1.72 -1.54
C TRP A 134 10.26 -2.82 -0.57
N LYS A 135 11.16 -3.77 -0.31
CA LYS A 135 10.96 -4.74 0.77
C LYS A 135 11.11 -4.05 2.12
N PRO A 136 10.36 -4.46 3.17
CA PRO A 136 10.51 -3.90 4.51
C PRO A 136 11.95 -3.90 5.03
N LYS A 137 12.79 -4.88 4.63
CA LYS A 137 14.21 -4.91 4.99
C LYS A 137 15.02 -3.71 4.52
N TRP A 138 14.57 -2.99 3.49
CA TRP A 138 15.20 -1.74 3.06
C TRP A 138 14.87 -0.57 3.99
N GLY A 139 13.69 -0.54 4.60
CA GLY A 139 13.32 0.48 5.57
C GLY A 139 11.87 0.34 6.00
N ILE A 140 11.66 0.39 7.32
CA ILE A 140 10.34 0.41 7.97
C ILE A 140 10.07 1.76 8.65
N THR A 141 11.12 2.55 8.93
CA THR A 141 11.02 3.90 9.49
C THR A 141 11.48 4.97 8.50
N PHE A 142 10.98 6.20 8.69
CA PHE A 142 11.46 7.34 7.93
C PHE A 142 12.97 7.58 8.12
N ALA A 143 13.51 7.37 9.32
CA ALA A 143 14.93 7.55 9.60
C ALA A 143 15.81 6.59 8.78
N GLU A 144 15.43 5.32 8.69
CA GLU A 144 16.14 4.34 7.85
C GLU A 144 16.11 4.74 6.38
N ILE A 145 14.94 5.13 5.87
CA ILE A 145 14.78 5.56 4.48
C ILE A 145 15.62 6.81 4.19
N LYS A 146 15.55 7.82 5.08
CA LYS A 146 16.31 9.06 4.94
C LYS A 146 17.82 8.81 4.96
N SER A 147 18.30 7.87 5.78
CA SER A 147 19.72 7.51 5.85
C SER A 147 20.26 6.86 4.56
N LYS A 148 19.37 6.30 3.73
CA LYS A 148 19.71 5.58 2.48
C LYS A 148 19.55 6.44 1.23
N VAL A 149 19.25 7.72 1.39
CA VAL A 149 19.07 8.67 0.30
C VAL A 149 20.00 9.86 0.52
N SER A 150 20.82 10.16 -0.48
CA SER A 150 21.78 11.27 -0.43
C SER A 150 22.00 11.91 -1.80
N GLY A 151 22.57 13.11 -1.80
CA GLY A 151 22.80 13.86 -3.04
C GLY A 151 21.51 14.29 -3.74
N SER A 152 21.60 14.52 -5.06
CA SER A 152 20.47 14.96 -5.88
C SER A 152 19.79 13.77 -6.56
N CYS A 153 18.71 13.28 -5.96
CA CYS A 153 17.92 12.17 -6.52
C CYS A 153 16.62 12.68 -7.16
N SER A 154 16.26 12.15 -8.34
CA SER A 154 15.02 12.44 -9.05
C SER A 154 14.38 11.19 -9.67
N ILE A 155 13.05 11.15 -9.69
CA ILE A 155 12.25 10.05 -10.22
C ILE A 155 11.15 10.62 -11.11
N SER A 156 11.16 10.25 -12.40
CA SER A 156 10.13 10.68 -13.36
C SER A 156 8.77 10.04 -13.08
N GLN A 157 7.69 10.67 -13.53
CA GLN A 157 6.31 10.24 -13.32
C GLN A 157 6.10 8.80 -13.82
N ARG A 158 6.70 8.51 -14.98
CA ARG A 158 6.60 7.22 -15.65
C ARG A 158 7.53 6.15 -15.08
N SER A 159 8.28 6.42 -14.01
CA SER A 159 9.28 5.48 -13.52
C SER A 159 8.71 4.36 -12.65
N THR A 160 9.42 3.23 -12.67
CA THR A 160 9.22 2.09 -11.76
C THR A 160 10.52 1.87 -10.98
N MET A 161 10.44 1.72 -9.66
CA MET A 161 11.60 1.37 -8.85
C MET A 161 11.24 0.28 -7.84
N ALA A 162 12.02 -0.80 -7.78
CA ALA A 162 11.84 -1.86 -6.79
C ALA A 162 13.16 -2.19 -6.10
N LEU A 163 13.22 -2.00 -4.77
CA LEU A 163 14.41 -2.25 -3.96
C LEU A 163 14.23 -3.49 -3.09
N LYS A 164 15.07 -4.51 -3.28
CA LYS A 164 15.01 -5.80 -2.59
C LYS A 164 16.34 -6.12 -1.91
N GLY A 165 16.73 -5.28 -0.96
CA GLY A 165 17.99 -5.40 -0.22
C GLY A 165 17.97 -4.52 1.01
N ARG A 166 18.77 -4.83 2.04
CA ARG A 166 18.86 -4.01 3.25
C ARG A 166 19.68 -2.75 3.01
N ASP A 167 20.86 -2.93 2.43
CA ASP A 167 21.91 -1.89 2.35
C ASP A 167 22.05 -1.35 0.91
N ILE A 168 20.92 -0.91 0.34
CA ILE A 168 20.89 -0.21 -0.95
C ILE A 168 20.80 1.30 -0.68
N PHE A 169 21.74 2.07 -1.22
CA PHE A 169 21.86 3.51 -1.02
C PHE A 169 21.64 4.24 -2.33
N LEU A 170 20.67 5.15 -2.38
CA LEU A 170 20.41 6.01 -3.54
C LEU A 170 21.24 7.29 -3.40
N GLU A 171 22.14 7.52 -4.34
CA GLU A 171 23.07 8.65 -4.32
C GLU A 171 23.18 9.27 -5.71
N ASN A 172 22.73 10.52 -5.87
CA ASN A 172 22.77 11.24 -7.16
C ASN A 172 22.11 10.44 -8.31
N LEU A 173 20.94 9.87 -8.03
CA LEU A 173 20.18 9.04 -8.98
C LEU A 173 19.18 9.89 -9.77
N THR A 174 19.22 9.82 -11.10
CA THR A 174 18.14 10.31 -11.98
C THR A 174 17.51 9.12 -12.67
N LEU A 175 16.25 8.84 -12.35
CA LEU A 175 15.50 7.70 -12.90
C LEU A 175 14.39 8.18 -13.85
N ASP A 176 14.50 7.77 -15.12
CA ASP A 176 13.45 7.88 -16.14
C ASP A 176 13.23 6.55 -16.86
N GLY A 177 12.59 5.60 -16.17
CA GLY A 177 12.44 4.23 -16.64
C GLY A 177 12.16 3.25 -15.51
N ALA A 178 12.57 1.99 -15.67
CA ALA A 178 12.44 0.96 -14.65
C ALA A 178 13.82 0.56 -14.10
N LEU A 179 13.92 0.51 -12.77
CA LEU A 179 15.10 0.09 -12.00
C LEU A 179 14.71 -0.93 -10.94
N ILE A 180 15.35 -2.10 -10.98
CA ILE A 180 15.16 -3.17 -10.01
C ILE A 180 16.52 -3.53 -9.40
N ILE A 181 16.64 -3.46 -8.07
CA ILE A 181 17.88 -3.84 -7.38
C ILE A 181 17.56 -4.97 -6.40
N ASN A 182 18.23 -6.10 -6.58
CA ASN A 182 18.17 -7.23 -5.67
C ASN A 182 19.54 -7.36 -4.98
N SER A 183 19.56 -7.41 -3.65
CA SER A 183 20.80 -7.68 -2.92
C SER A 183 20.58 -8.63 -1.74
N THR A 184 21.56 -9.51 -1.53
CA THR A 184 21.63 -10.38 -0.36
C THR A 184 22.06 -9.59 0.88
N ASP A 185 21.92 -10.19 2.05
CA ASP A 185 22.39 -9.58 3.30
C ASP A 185 23.93 -9.51 3.29
N GLY A 186 24.49 -8.38 3.74
CA GLY A 186 25.93 -8.09 3.66
C GLY A 186 26.41 -7.50 2.33
N ALA A 187 25.51 -7.32 1.35
CA ALA A 187 25.80 -6.58 0.12
C ALA A 187 25.38 -5.09 0.28
N GLU A 188 26.37 -4.20 0.34
CA GLU A 188 26.21 -2.75 0.33
C GLU A 188 26.23 -2.27 -1.13
N VAL A 189 25.15 -1.67 -1.61
CA VAL A 189 24.99 -1.29 -3.02
C VAL A 189 24.70 0.20 -3.11
N LYS A 190 25.63 0.98 -3.67
CA LYS A 190 25.40 2.38 -4.01
C LYS A 190 24.83 2.49 -5.42
N VAL A 191 23.71 3.17 -5.57
CA VAL A 191 22.98 3.30 -6.84
C VAL A 191 22.85 4.77 -7.19
N GLY A 192 23.43 5.17 -8.31
CA GLY A 192 23.44 6.54 -8.79
C GLY A 192 23.53 6.64 -10.31
N GLY A 193 23.76 7.84 -10.83
CA GLY A 193 23.85 8.09 -12.27
C GLY A 193 22.49 8.31 -12.92
N SER A 194 22.47 8.30 -14.26
CA SER A 194 21.27 8.63 -15.05
C SER A 194 20.75 7.39 -15.75
N ILE A 195 19.65 6.83 -15.24
CA ILE A 195 19.03 5.62 -15.78
C ILE A 195 17.84 6.02 -16.63
N LYS A 196 17.95 5.83 -17.95
CA LYS A 196 16.87 6.08 -18.91
C LYS A 196 16.60 4.84 -19.75
N ASN A 197 15.36 4.34 -19.70
CA ASN A 197 14.94 3.18 -20.47
C ASN A 197 13.42 3.20 -20.75
N LYS A 198 12.94 2.30 -21.62
CA LYS A 198 11.51 2.22 -21.99
C LYS A 198 10.60 1.87 -20.81
N GLY A 199 11.13 1.44 -19.67
CA GLY A 199 10.38 1.25 -18.43
C GLY A 199 9.23 0.27 -18.56
N TRP A 200 8.25 0.41 -17.66
CA TRP A 200 7.03 -0.40 -17.67
C TRP A 200 5.82 0.47 -18.03
N LEU A 201 4.87 -0.11 -18.75
CA LEU A 201 3.60 0.51 -19.11
C LEU A 201 2.45 -0.13 -18.34
N ILE A 202 1.41 0.65 -18.07
CA ILE A 202 0.17 0.14 -17.49
C ILE A 202 -0.80 -0.12 -18.64
N GLU A 203 -1.18 -1.38 -18.81
CA GLU A 203 -2.23 -1.79 -19.75
C GLU A 203 -3.52 -2.07 -18.98
N ARG A 204 -4.62 -1.48 -19.43
CA ARG A 204 -5.93 -1.68 -18.77
C ARG A 204 -6.42 -3.11 -18.98
N VAL A 205 -7.05 -3.64 -17.95
CA VAL A 205 -7.69 -4.96 -17.96
C VAL A 205 -9.11 -4.78 -17.45
N ASP A 206 -10.11 -5.19 -18.23
CA ASP A 206 -11.50 -5.17 -17.78
C ASP A 206 -11.73 -6.28 -16.75
N TYR A 207 -12.42 -5.97 -15.65
CA TYR A 207 -12.71 -6.96 -14.61
C TYR A 207 -13.56 -8.15 -15.09
N LYS A 208 -14.28 -7.99 -16.21
CA LYS A 208 -15.10 -9.02 -16.85
C LYS A 208 -14.32 -9.89 -17.84
N ASP A 209 -13.10 -9.50 -18.23
CA ASP A 209 -12.31 -10.23 -19.22
C ASP A 209 -11.65 -11.47 -18.61
N THR A 210 -12.34 -12.60 -18.72
CA THR A 210 -11.92 -13.89 -18.16
C THR A 210 -10.67 -14.49 -18.80
N ALA A 211 -10.11 -13.89 -19.86
CA ALA A 211 -8.80 -14.29 -20.36
C ALA A 211 -7.66 -13.96 -19.37
N PHE A 212 -7.91 -13.03 -18.44
CA PHE A 212 -6.96 -12.64 -17.41
C PHE A 212 -7.30 -13.27 -16.04
N PRO A 213 -6.26 -13.59 -15.25
CA PRO A 213 -6.46 -14.08 -13.89
C PRO A 213 -7.11 -13.02 -13.00
N GLU A 214 -7.76 -13.46 -11.93
CA GLU A 214 -8.63 -12.61 -11.09
C GLU A 214 -7.89 -11.40 -10.52
N GLU A 215 -6.65 -11.57 -10.06
CA GLU A 215 -5.85 -10.51 -9.46
C GLU A 215 -5.56 -9.34 -10.42
N LEU A 216 -5.53 -9.59 -11.75
CA LEU A 216 -5.38 -8.56 -12.77
C LEU A 216 -6.74 -7.91 -13.08
N ARG A 217 -7.80 -8.72 -13.16
CA ARG A 217 -9.17 -8.26 -13.38
C ARG A 217 -9.63 -7.31 -12.26
N ILE A 218 -9.43 -7.69 -11.00
CA ILE A 218 -9.91 -6.89 -9.85
C ILE A 218 -9.11 -5.60 -9.65
N ARG A 219 -7.83 -5.56 -10.02
CA ARG A 219 -7.02 -4.32 -9.97
C ARG A 219 -7.23 -3.43 -11.19
N GLY A 220 -7.69 -4.00 -12.31
CA GLY A 220 -8.08 -3.27 -13.51
C GLY A 220 -6.94 -2.94 -14.48
N PHE A 221 -5.76 -3.53 -14.27
CA PHE A 221 -4.61 -3.34 -15.15
C PHE A 221 -3.56 -4.45 -14.97
N ARG A 222 -2.65 -4.54 -15.94
CA ARG A 222 -1.40 -5.29 -15.85
C ARG A 222 -0.21 -4.39 -16.19
N MET A 223 0.97 -4.78 -15.71
CA MET A 223 2.22 -4.11 -16.02
C MET A 223 2.88 -4.77 -17.22
N GLU A 224 3.01 -4.04 -18.32
CA GLU A 224 3.77 -4.47 -19.48
C GLU A 224 5.22 -4.00 -19.35
N LYS A 225 6.17 -4.95 -19.23
CA LYS A 225 7.58 -4.65 -19.02
C LYS A 225 8.29 -4.45 -20.35
N LYS A 226 8.38 -3.20 -20.84
CA LYS A 226 9.06 -2.89 -22.10
C LYS A 226 10.58 -2.97 -21.97
N GLU A 227 11.13 -2.43 -20.89
CA GLU A 227 12.56 -2.45 -20.57
C GLU A 227 12.77 -2.18 -19.08
N GLN A 228 13.90 -2.63 -18.54
CA GLN A 228 14.32 -2.34 -17.18
C GLN A 228 15.84 -2.52 -17.04
N LEU A 229 16.44 -1.76 -16.13
CA LEU A 229 17.74 -2.10 -15.57
C LEU A 229 17.51 -2.93 -14.31
N GLU A 230 17.93 -4.19 -14.31
CA GLU A 230 17.86 -5.08 -13.16
C GLU A 230 19.24 -5.61 -12.81
N GLU A 231 19.67 -5.36 -11.58
CA GLU A 231 20.94 -5.85 -11.05
C GLU A 231 20.72 -6.72 -9.83
N THR A 232 21.50 -7.80 -9.73
CA THR A 232 21.42 -8.77 -8.63
C THR A 232 22.79 -9.00 -8.01
N TYR A 233 22.92 -8.60 -6.74
CA TYR A 233 24.13 -8.76 -5.94
C TYR A 233 23.94 -9.95 -4.98
N SER A 234 24.37 -11.13 -5.41
CA SER A 234 24.16 -12.40 -4.71
C SER A 234 25.23 -12.74 -3.67
N GLN A 235 26.32 -11.97 -3.61
CA GLN A 235 27.42 -12.15 -2.66
C GLN A 235 27.54 -10.93 -1.74
N PRO A 236 27.99 -11.10 -0.48
CA PRO A 236 28.37 -9.98 0.36
C PRO A 236 29.50 -9.17 -0.27
N GLY A 237 29.50 -7.87 -0.04
CA GLY A 237 30.50 -6.97 -0.64
C GLY A 237 30.01 -5.55 -0.79
N LYS A 238 30.89 -4.68 -1.29
CA LYS A 238 30.56 -3.29 -1.62
C LYS A 238 30.48 -3.14 -3.13
N TYR A 239 29.35 -2.62 -3.60
CA TYR A 239 29.03 -2.48 -5.01
C TYR A 239 28.62 -1.05 -5.33
N ALA A 240 28.85 -0.66 -6.58
CA ALA A 240 28.37 0.61 -7.11
C ALA A 240 27.75 0.38 -8.49
N LEU A 241 26.55 0.93 -8.70
CA LEU A 241 25.86 1.01 -9.98
C LEU A 241 25.79 2.48 -10.39
N LYS A 242 26.49 2.83 -11.48
CA LYS A 242 26.49 4.18 -12.08
C LYS A 242 26.51 4.06 -13.61
N PRO A 243 25.34 3.84 -14.24
CA PRO A 243 25.20 3.78 -15.69
C PRO A 243 25.37 5.15 -16.35
#